data_AF-M4TBL1-F1
#
_entry.id   AF-M4TBL1-F1
#
_cell.length_a   1.000
_cell.length_b   1.000
_cell.length_c   1.000
_cell.angle_alpha   90.00
_cell.angle_beta   90.00
_cell.angle_gamma   90.00
#
_symmetry.space_group_name_H-M   'P 1'
#
loop_
_entity.id
_entity.type
_entity.pdbx_description
1 polymer ?
#
loop_
_entity_poly.entity_id
_entity_poly.type
_entity_poly.pdbx_seq_one_letter_code
_entity_poly.pdbx_strand_id
1 'polypeptide(L)'
;MLSKQEFTLRLGLIALSVLVQSALASGNPGKALTHGTWTPICEMTTNLAAVFNEQSQSLAQSLENSEDNRKLALQLSIYASQAEPVKRLKLLPLIAGIAAKTAMPTDTTTQGVKMAMAAAQATSFVRGRLAEFISIAADSYSTSGTHGCLEKIAGTTTVEGATTLAQCALATDTTGKVHPRTYSGDPDKLFKPSTSDHAAAARMVGTPTCNIFKTAAGGLVETAGNQKDITMAAGYLTLIQSDDSIKHATFGTFDAADAGTTPKDMHAAQVAQHKWRTSGLLTAAKKIDPDSADITTSTEFKTAVKIFFLKEAGHYDAKTDQTTVDAAIKDHYATDKDLSLKKVWKEMQEATIPKELVSPTAQEDPKLIFQTNTKQLELILLHYQAKAAFELLEQQDKLKILQQSQ
;
A
#
# COMPACT_ATOMS: atom_id res chain seq x y z
N MET A 1 -79.99 -0.98 -50.08
CA MET A 1 -79.92 -0.21 -48.82
C MET A 1 -79.28 -1.11 -47.77
N LEU A 2 -77.97 -0.92 -47.55
CA LEU A 2 -77.11 -1.69 -46.65
C LEU A 2 -76.80 -0.83 -45.43
N SER A 3 -76.93 -1.39 -44.22
CA SER A 3 -76.59 -0.68 -42.98
C SER A 3 -75.63 -1.51 -42.12
N LYS A 4 -74.36 -1.07 -42.11
CA LYS A 4 -73.36 -0.97 -41.01
C LYS A 4 -73.32 -2.13 -40.00
N GLN A 5 -72.31 -3.01 -39.94
CA GLN A 5 -70.86 -2.85 -39.71
C GLN A 5 -70.49 -2.35 -38.29
N GLU A 6 -69.74 -3.22 -37.58
CA GLU A 6 -68.93 -3.06 -36.35
C GLU A 6 -69.62 -3.03 -34.97
N PHE A 7 -69.41 -4.07 -34.14
CA PHE A 7 -68.59 -4.05 -32.91
C PHE A 7 -68.78 -5.39 -32.13
N THR A 8 -67.68 -6.10 -31.89
CA THR A 8 -67.43 -7.05 -30.77
C THR A 8 -68.38 -8.25 -30.55
N LEU A 9 -67.90 -9.47 -30.86
CA LEU A 9 -67.43 -10.42 -29.83
C LEU A 9 -66.78 -11.64 -30.51
N ARG A 10 -65.47 -11.81 -30.30
CA ARG A 10 -64.74 -13.05 -30.53
C ARG A 10 -64.59 -13.78 -29.19
N LEU A 11 -64.83 -15.08 -29.17
CA LEU A 11 -64.16 -16.02 -28.26
C LEU A 11 -64.37 -17.44 -28.80
N GLY A 12 -63.49 -17.82 -29.74
CA GLY A 12 -63.35 -19.18 -30.24
C GLY A 12 -62.19 -19.86 -29.54
N LEU A 13 -62.46 -21.06 -29.00
CA LEU A 13 -61.51 -22.00 -28.41
C LEU A 13 -60.31 -22.26 -29.34
N ILE A 14 -59.09 -22.03 -28.82
CA ILE A 14 -57.92 -22.84 -29.14
C ILE A 14 -57.13 -23.02 -27.84
N ALA A 15 -57.19 -24.21 -27.26
CA ALA A 15 -56.31 -24.63 -26.17
C ALA A 15 -55.87 -26.07 -26.44
N LEU A 16 -54.86 -26.23 -27.31
CA LEU A 16 -54.03 -27.42 -27.34
C LEU A 16 -52.73 -27.06 -26.60
N SER A 17 -52.80 -27.09 -25.27
CA SER A 17 -51.63 -26.97 -24.40
C SER A 17 -50.82 -28.26 -24.50
N VAL A 18 -49.78 -28.23 -25.33
CA VAL A 18 -48.65 -29.16 -25.20
C VAL A 18 -47.95 -28.79 -23.89
N LEU A 19 -48.40 -29.40 -22.79
CA LEU A 19 -47.62 -29.48 -21.56
C LEU A 19 -46.46 -30.44 -21.83
N VAL A 20 -45.36 -29.92 -22.38
CA VAL A 20 -44.05 -30.53 -22.15
C VAL A 20 -43.75 -30.28 -20.67
N GLN A 21 -44.26 -31.15 -19.80
CA GLN A 21 -43.64 -31.36 -18.51
C GLN A 21 -42.29 -32.00 -18.83
N SER A 22 -41.26 -31.18 -18.99
CA SER A 22 -39.89 -31.63 -18.82
C SER A 22 -39.85 -32.21 -17.40
N ALA A 23 -39.98 -33.53 -17.31
CA ALA A 23 -39.65 -34.25 -16.10
C ALA A 23 -38.20 -33.89 -15.81
N LEU A 24 -38.00 -32.98 -14.84
CA LEU A 24 -36.69 -32.69 -14.28
C LEU A 24 -36.09 -34.05 -13.93
N ALA A 25 -35.03 -34.43 -14.62
CA ALA A 25 -34.33 -35.67 -14.33
C ALA A 25 -33.99 -35.66 -12.83
N SER A 26 -34.65 -36.53 -12.05
CA SER A 26 -34.48 -36.62 -10.61
C SER A 26 -33.15 -37.29 -10.30
N GLY A 27 -32.06 -36.59 -10.57
CA GLY A 27 -30.73 -36.92 -10.05
C GLY A 27 -30.58 -36.44 -8.62
N ASN A 28 -29.71 -37.09 -7.85
CA ASN A 28 -29.38 -36.71 -6.47
C ASN A 28 -29.13 -35.19 -6.37
N PRO A 29 -29.59 -34.53 -5.29
CA PRO A 29 -29.34 -33.10 -5.11
C PRO A 29 -27.84 -32.85 -4.94
N GLY A 30 -27.36 -31.71 -5.45
CA GLY A 30 -25.99 -31.28 -5.20
C GLY A 30 -25.76 -31.03 -3.70
N LYS A 31 -24.49 -30.99 -3.28
CA LYS A 31 -24.11 -30.85 -1.87
C LYS A 31 -23.55 -29.47 -1.57
N ALA A 32 -23.82 -28.96 -0.37
CA ALA A 32 -23.26 -27.69 0.09
C ALA A 32 -21.75 -27.81 0.35
N LEU A 33 -21.05 -26.67 0.35
CA LEU A 33 -19.67 -26.63 0.81
C LEU A 33 -19.60 -26.75 2.32
N THR A 34 -18.74 -27.65 2.79
CA THR A 34 -18.52 -27.79 4.23
C THR A 34 -17.93 -26.53 4.83
N HIS A 35 -18.17 -26.31 6.12
CA HIS A 35 -17.58 -25.21 6.89
C HIS A 35 -16.05 -25.11 6.69
N GLY A 36 -15.33 -26.24 6.74
CA GLY A 36 -13.88 -26.28 6.51
C GLY A 36 -13.45 -25.95 5.08
N THR A 37 -14.33 -26.13 4.08
CA THR A 37 -14.01 -25.78 2.68
C THR A 37 -14.11 -24.28 2.42
N TRP A 38 -15.14 -23.61 2.96
CA TRP A 38 -15.41 -22.20 2.65
C TRP A 38 -14.79 -21.21 3.64
N THR A 39 -14.52 -21.60 4.89
CA THR A 39 -13.88 -20.69 5.86
C THR A 39 -12.49 -20.21 5.48
N PRO A 40 -11.62 -21.02 4.82
CA PRO A 40 -10.39 -20.52 4.21
C PRO A 40 -10.58 -19.34 3.25
N ILE A 41 -11.69 -19.32 2.50
CA ILE A 41 -11.99 -18.23 1.57
C ILE A 41 -12.26 -16.93 2.35
N CYS A 42 -12.94 -17.02 3.48
CA CYS A 42 -13.17 -15.89 4.39
C CYS A 42 -11.88 -15.37 5.04
N GLU A 43 -10.93 -16.25 5.38
CA GLU A 43 -9.62 -15.81 5.87
C GLU A 43 -8.86 -15.06 4.76
N MET A 44 -8.86 -15.59 3.53
CA MET A 44 -8.23 -14.93 2.38
C MET A 44 -8.85 -13.55 2.07
N THR A 45 -10.18 -13.42 2.06
CA THR A 45 -10.84 -12.12 1.84
C THR A 45 -10.49 -11.11 2.93
N THR A 46 -10.39 -11.57 4.19
CA THR A 46 -10.01 -10.74 5.33
C THR A 46 -8.55 -10.28 5.24
N ASN A 47 -7.63 -11.17 4.88
CA ASN A 47 -6.22 -10.83 4.66
C ASN A 47 -6.07 -9.78 3.55
N LEU A 48 -6.75 -9.98 2.41
CA LEU A 48 -6.71 -9.04 1.29
C LEU A 48 -7.35 -7.67 1.61
N ALA A 49 -8.36 -7.64 2.50
CA ALA A 49 -8.95 -6.40 2.97
C ALA A 49 -7.93 -5.55 3.74
N ALA A 50 -7.16 -6.18 4.65
CA ALA A 50 -6.15 -5.50 5.45
C ALA A 50 -4.98 -4.96 4.61
N VAL A 51 -4.61 -5.68 3.54
CA VAL A 51 -3.54 -5.26 2.64
C VAL A 51 -3.78 -3.87 2.07
N PHE A 52 -4.98 -3.56 1.58
CA PHE A 52 -5.26 -2.25 0.99
C PHE A 52 -5.03 -1.11 1.99
N ASN A 53 -5.51 -1.28 3.23
CA ASN A 53 -5.38 -0.27 4.28
C ASN A 53 -3.92 -0.08 4.70
N GLU A 54 -3.15 -1.15 4.83
CA GLU A 54 -1.72 -1.10 5.13
C GLU A 54 -0.94 -0.40 4.00
N GLN A 55 -1.24 -0.73 2.74
CA GLN A 55 -0.56 -0.12 1.59
C GLN A 55 -0.83 1.38 1.51
N SER A 56 -2.08 1.80 1.72
CA SER A 56 -2.44 3.23 1.73
C SER A 56 -1.70 3.98 2.83
N GLN A 57 -1.67 3.43 4.05
CA GLN A 57 -0.97 4.04 5.19
C GLN A 57 0.55 4.10 5.00
N SER A 58 1.16 3.00 4.53
CA SER A 58 2.61 2.93 4.31
C SER A 58 3.06 3.83 3.16
N LEU A 59 2.26 3.97 2.10
CA LEU A 59 2.51 4.93 1.03
C LEU A 59 2.41 6.37 1.53
N ALA A 60 1.33 6.71 2.25
CA ALA A 60 1.16 8.05 2.83
C ALA A 60 2.31 8.39 3.79
N GLN A 61 2.66 7.48 4.70
CA GLN A 61 3.76 7.65 5.63
C GLN A 61 5.11 7.84 4.92
N SER A 62 5.33 7.13 3.81
CA SER A 62 6.57 7.27 3.03
C SER A 62 6.67 8.65 2.38
N LEU A 63 5.57 9.16 1.83
CA LEU A 63 5.51 10.51 1.27
C LEU A 63 5.67 11.58 2.36
N GLU A 64 5.02 11.41 3.51
CA GLU A 64 5.18 12.29 4.67
C GLU A 64 6.63 12.31 5.17
N ASN A 65 7.27 11.14 5.29
CA ASN A 65 8.67 11.06 5.70
C ASN A 65 9.60 11.75 4.70
N SER A 66 9.34 11.62 3.40
CA SER A 66 10.09 12.34 2.36
C SER A 66 9.94 13.86 2.49
N GLU A 67 8.72 14.35 2.71
CA GLU A 67 8.46 15.77 2.94
C GLU A 67 9.09 16.27 4.25
N ASP A 68 9.01 15.50 5.33
CA ASP A 68 9.66 15.80 6.61
C ASP A 68 11.18 15.88 6.48
N ASN A 69 11.78 14.96 5.72
CA ASN A 69 13.21 14.96 5.44
C ASN A 69 13.61 16.22 4.65
N ARG A 70 12.85 16.57 3.60
CA ARG A 70 13.07 17.81 2.83
C ARG A 70 12.91 19.06 3.70
N LYS A 71 11.88 19.07 4.55
CA LYS A 71 11.64 20.14 5.52
C LYS A 71 12.82 20.30 6.47
N LEU A 72 13.35 19.20 7.00
CA LEU A 72 14.54 19.17 7.85
C LEU A 72 15.76 19.81 7.16
N ALA A 73 16.02 19.47 5.90
CA ALA A 73 17.12 20.06 5.12
C ALA A 73 16.96 21.59 4.95
N LEU A 74 15.73 22.05 4.66
CA LEU A 74 15.43 23.48 4.51
C LEU A 74 15.59 24.23 5.84
N GLN A 75 15.11 23.66 6.94
CA GLN A 75 15.24 24.25 8.28
C GLN A 75 16.72 24.46 8.65
N LEU A 76 17.56 23.44 8.44
CA LEU A 76 18.99 23.56 8.70
C LEU A 76 19.66 24.60 7.77
N SER A 77 19.24 24.66 6.50
CA SER A 77 19.77 25.64 5.53
C SER A 77 19.43 27.08 5.90
N ILE A 78 18.21 27.34 6.39
CA ILE A 78 17.82 28.67 6.89
C ILE A 78 18.60 29.00 8.15
N TYR A 79 18.66 28.08 9.11
CA TYR A 79 19.43 28.29 10.34
C TYR A 79 20.91 28.58 10.04
N ALA A 80 21.53 27.86 9.11
CA ALA A 80 22.90 28.16 8.65
C ALA A 80 23.01 29.54 7.98
N SER A 81 22.00 29.96 7.23
CA SER A 81 21.96 31.29 6.60
C SER A 81 21.86 32.42 7.62
N GLN A 82 21.18 32.19 8.75
CA GLN A 82 21.11 33.11 9.88
C GLN A 82 22.39 33.17 10.71
N ALA A 83 23.16 32.07 10.72
CA ALA A 83 24.40 31.99 11.47
C ALA A 83 25.49 32.92 10.92
N GLU A 84 26.40 33.32 11.81
CA GLU A 84 27.62 34.06 11.47
C GLU A 84 28.46 33.31 10.42
N PRO A 85 29.23 34.01 9.55
CA PRO A 85 29.90 33.41 8.39
C PRO A 85 30.74 32.16 8.68
N VAL A 86 31.48 32.16 9.79
CA VAL A 86 32.32 31.02 10.20
C VAL A 86 31.46 29.81 10.60
N LYS A 87 30.37 30.02 11.35
CA LYS A 87 29.46 28.95 11.75
C LYS A 87 28.68 28.41 10.55
N ARG A 88 28.25 29.29 9.65
CA ARG A 88 27.56 28.93 8.39
C ARG A 88 28.35 27.91 7.57
N LEU A 89 29.64 28.17 7.30
CA LEU A 89 30.50 27.25 6.54
C LEU A 89 30.61 25.89 7.22
N LYS A 90 30.68 25.88 8.55
CA LYS A 90 30.79 24.66 9.35
C LYS A 90 29.49 23.84 9.43
N LEU A 91 28.34 24.42 9.08
CA LEU A 91 27.06 23.70 8.99
C LEU A 91 26.83 23.06 7.61
N LEU A 92 27.62 23.45 6.58
CA LEU A 92 27.46 22.92 5.23
C LEU A 92 27.61 21.40 5.13
N PRO A 93 28.52 20.73 5.85
CA PRO A 93 28.58 19.27 5.80
C PRO A 93 27.31 18.60 6.33
N LEU A 94 26.71 19.12 7.41
CA LEU A 94 25.44 18.59 7.92
C LEU A 94 24.32 18.73 6.89
N ILE A 95 24.26 19.87 6.18
CA ILE A 95 23.30 20.07 5.08
C ILE A 95 23.54 19.03 3.98
N ALA A 96 24.79 18.78 3.58
CA ALA A 96 25.12 17.77 2.57
C ALA A 96 24.76 16.35 3.00
N GLY A 97 25.04 15.98 4.27
CA GLY A 97 24.71 14.66 4.82
C GLY A 97 23.21 14.42 4.93
N ILE A 98 22.45 15.43 5.35
CA ILE A 98 20.98 15.36 5.35
C ILE A 98 20.47 15.26 3.91
N ALA A 99 20.94 16.11 2.99
CA ALA A 99 20.52 16.12 1.59
C ALA A 99 20.70 14.73 0.93
N ALA A 100 21.81 14.05 1.18
CA ALA A 100 22.07 12.69 0.71
C ALA A 100 21.05 11.65 1.19
N LYS A 101 20.48 11.86 2.38
CA LYS A 101 19.43 11.00 2.95
C LYS A 101 18.03 11.42 2.52
N THR A 102 17.83 12.69 2.17
CA THR A 102 16.53 13.21 1.66
C THR A 102 16.28 12.88 0.19
N ALA A 103 17.34 12.65 -0.58
CA ALA A 103 17.23 12.42 -2.01
C ALA A 103 16.66 11.03 -2.31
N MET A 104 15.34 10.93 -2.35
CA MET A 104 14.69 9.83 -3.06
C MET A 104 14.71 10.17 -4.55
N PRO A 105 15.39 9.37 -5.40
CA PRO A 105 15.35 9.60 -6.83
C PRO A 105 13.88 9.62 -7.31
N THR A 106 13.50 10.58 -8.16
CA THR A 106 12.13 10.70 -8.69
C THR A 106 11.64 9.38 -9.33
N ASP A 107 12.56 8.64 -9.94
CA ASP A 107 12.30 7.31 -10.50
C ASP A 107 11.91 6.29 -9.43
N THR A 108 12.52 6.35 -8.23
CA THR A 108 12.19 5.48 -7.09
C THR A 108 10.79 5.78 -6.56
N THR A 109 10.41 7.05 -6.44
CA THR A 109 9.06 7.45 -6.01
C THR A 109 8.02 7.05 -7.05
N THR A 110 8.25 7.36 -8.33
CA THR A 110 7.32 7.05 -9.42
C THR A 110 7.14 5.53 -9.56
N GLN A 111 8.23 4.77 -9.51
CA GLN A 111 8.19 3.31 -9.58
C GLN A 111 7.51 2.71 -8.34
N GLY A 112 7.81 3.22 -7.15
CA GLY A 112 7.17 2.80 -5.90
C GLY A 112 5.67 3.01 -5.92
N VAL A 113 5.19 4.18 -6.36
CA VAL A 113 3.75 4.45 -6.51
C VAL A 113 3.11 3.50 -7.52
N LYS A 114 3.74 3.24 -8.67
CA LYS A 114 3.25 2.26 -9.66
C LYS A 114 3.16 0.85 -9.06
N MET A 115 4.15 0.45 -8.26
CA MET A 115 4.15 -0.84 -7.57
C MET A 115 3.03 -0.92 -6.52
N ALA A 116 2.80 0.15 -5.74
CA ALA A 116 1.68 0.22 -4.80
C ALA A 116 0.33 0.06 -5.50
N MET A 117 0.12 0.80 -6.60
CA MET A 117 -1.11 0.72 -7.40
C MET A 117 -1.32 -0.66 -8.01
N ALA A 118 -0.29 -1.25 -8.61
CA ALA A 118 -0.36 -2.60 -9.18
C ALA A 118 -0.70 -3.64 -8.12
N ALA A 119 -0.10 -3.51 -6.93
CA ALA A 119 -0.36 -4.38 -5.80
C ALA A 119 -1.78 -4.24 -5.27
N ALA A 120 -2.30 -3.01 -5.14
CA ALA A 120 -3.69 -2.75 -4.76
C ALA A 120 -4.70 -3.26 -5.80
N GLN A 121 -4.40 -3.09 -7.10
CA GLN A 121 -5.23 -3.60 -8.20
C GLN A 121 -5.33 -5.12 -8.15
N ALA A 122 -4.18 -5.81 -8.07
CA ALA A 122 -4.13 -7.26 -8.08
C ALA A 122 -4.82 -7.87 -6.86
N THR A 123 -4.60 -7.34 -5.66
CA THR A 123 -5.25 -7.86 -4.44
C THR A 123 -6.73 -7.55 -4.41
N SER A 124 -7.16 -6.37 -4.87
CA SER A 124 -8.59 -6.02 -4.95
C SER A 124 -9.33 -6.89 -5.96
N PHE A 125 -8.70 -7.20 -7.10
CA PHE A 125 -9.28 -8.10 -8.10
C PHE A 125 -9.53 -9.50 -7.53
N VAL A 126 -8.53 -10.09 -6.87
CA VAL A 126 -8.66 -11.40 -6.22
C VAL A 126 -9.70 -11.35 -5.09
N ARG A 127 -9.66 -10.33 -4.24
CA ARG A 127 -10.63 -10.14 -3.15
C ARG A 127 -12.05 -10.07 -3.68
N GLY A 128 -12.29 -9.31 -4.74
CA GLY A 128 -13.60 -9.20 -5.37
C GLY A 128 -14.11 -10.56 -5.86
N ARG A 129 -13.26 -11.35 -6.53
CA ARG A 129 -13.64 -12.69 -7.01
C ARG A 129 -13.92 -13.69 -5.88
N LEU A 130 -13.23 -13.57 -4.75
CA LEU A 130 -13.49 -14.39 -3.57
C LEU A 130 -14.77 -13.95 -2.83
N ALA A 131 -14.93 -12.64 -2.64
CA ALA A 131 -16.08 -12.04 -1.98
C ALA A 131 -17.38 -12.28 -2.76
N GLU A 132 -17.34 -12.17 -4.08
CA GLU A 132 -18.49 -12.47 -4.94
C GLU A 132 -18.91 -13.93 -4.81
N PHE A 133 -17.95 -14.86 -4.90
CA PHE A 133 -18.22 -16.28 -4.79
C PHE A 133 -18.91 -16.63 -3.47
N ILE A 134 -18.36 -16.16 -2.35
CA ILE A 134 -18.90 -16.50 -1.03
C ILE A 134 -20.23 -15.78 -0.76
N SER A 135 -20.44 -14.58 -1.32
CA SER A 135 -21.72 -13.86 -1.20
C SER A 135 -22.83 -14.59 -1.95
N ILE A 136 -22.60 -14.95 -3.22
CA ILE A 136 -23.57 -15.74 -4.01
C ILE A 136 -23.90 -17.05 -3.28
N ALA A 137 -22.89 -17.76 -2.77
CA ALA A 137 -23.12 -19.03 -2.07
C ALA A 137 -23.87 -18.84 -0.74
N ALA A 138 -23.61 -17.77 0.01
CA ALA A 138 -24.31 -17.47 1.25
C ALA A 138 -25.76 -17.03 1.01
N ASP A 139 -26.01 -16.26 -0.05
CA ASP A 139 -27.36 -15.77 -0.41
C ASP A 139 -28.19 -16.83 -1.16
N SER A 140 -27.55 -17.90 -1.66
CA SER A 140 -28.21 -19.04 -2.26
C SER A 140 -28.68 -20.03 -1.19
N TYR A 141 -29.76 -19.68 -0.50
CA TYR A 141 -30.39 -20.51 0.53
C TYR A 141 -31.92 -20.50 0.42
N SER A 142 -32.56 -21.49 1.05
CA SER A 142 -34.00 -21.54 1.28
C SER A 142 -34.32 -21.28 2.75
N THR A 143 -35.53 -20.80 3.03
CA THR A 143 -35.99 -20.52 4.40
C THR A 143 -36.20 -21.77 5.28
N SER A 144 -36.04 -22.99 4.75
CA SER A 144 -36.18 -24.25 5.51
C SER A 144 -34.88 -24.75 6.16
N GLY A 145 -33.76 -24.02 6.03
CA GLY A 145 -32.50 -24.24 6.77
C GLY A 145 -31.64 -25.42 6.31
N THR A 146 -32.14 -26.27 5.41
CA THR A 146 -31.44 -27.46 4.87
C THR A 146 -31.09 -27.37 3.38
N HIS A 147 -31.57 -26.34 2.67
CA HIS A 147 -31.13 -26.06 1.30
C HIS A 147 -30.39 -24.74 1.27
N GLY A 148 -29.12 -24.80 0.88
CA GLY A 148 -28.21 -23.68 0.89
C GLY A 148 -26.79 -24.11 0.54
N CYS A 149 -25.98 -23.18 0.05
CA CYS A 149 -24.69 -23.52 -0.56
C CYS A 149 -23.50 -23.54 0.40
N LEU A 150 -23.64 -22.96 1.59
CA LEU A 150 -22.60 -23.01 2.62
C LEU A 150 -23.13 -23.66 3.89
N GLU A 151 -22.40 -24.62 4.44
CA GLU A 151 -22.71 -25.15 5.77
C GLU A 151 -22.31 -24.13 6.86
N LYS A 152 -23.26 -23.76 7.72
CA LYS A 152 -22.98 -22.92 8.90
C LYS A 152 -22.35 -23.74 10.02
N ILE A 153 -22.88 -24.93 10.24
CA ILE A 153 -22.39 -25.92 11.21
C ILE A 153 -22.27 -27.25 10.47
N ALA A 154 -21.14 -27.93 10.63
CA ALA A 154 -20.81 -29.14 9.89
C ALA A 154 -21.99 -30.14 9.84
N GLY A 155 -22.44 -30.46 8.64
CA GLY A 155 -23.48 -31.47 8.37
C GLY A 155 -24.91 -31.15 8.80
N THR A 156 -25.20 -29.94 9.29
CA THR A 156 -26.51 -29.64 9.92
C THR A 156 -27.29 -28.52 9.24
N THR A 157 -26.83 -27.26 9.35
CA THR A 157 -27.58 -26.07 8.90
C THR A 157 -26.79 -25.27 7.88
N THR A 158 -27.49 -24.47 7.10
CA THR A 158 -26.90 -23.59 6.08
C THR A 158 -26.66 -22.19 6.60
N VAL A 159 -25.72 -21.48 5.98
CA VAL A 159 -25.63 -20.01 6.09
C VAL A 159 -26.85 -19.41 5.42
N GLU A 160 -27.45 -18.40 6.05
CA GLU A 160 -28.69 -17.76 5.61
C GLU A 160 -28.42 -16.30 5.26
N GLY A 161 -27.73 -16.10 4.14
CA GLY A 161 -27.39 -14.78 3.61
C GLY A 161 -26.01 -14.27 4.00
N ALA A 162 -25.41 -13.52 3.09
CA ALA A 162 -24.05 -12.97 3.20
C ALA A 162 -23.91 -11.98 4.37
N THR A 163 -24.99 -11.32 4.80
CA THR A 163 -25.00 -10.42 5.96
C THR A 163 -24.67 -11.13 7.27
N THR A 164 -24.86 -12.45 7.34
CA THR A 164 -24.49 -13.28 8.50
C THR A 164 -23.00 -13.62 8.55
N LEU A 165 -22.24 -13.26 7.50
CA LEU A 165 -20.81 -13.52 7.35
C LEU A 165 -19.95 -12.27 7.56
N ALA A 166 -20.28 -11.45 8.57
CA ALA A 166 -19.52 -10.24 8.89
C ALA A 166 -18.01 -10.51 9.08
N GLN A 167 -17.65 -11.68 9.63
CA GLN A 167 -16.27 -12.12 9.83
C GLN A 167 -15.45 -12.30 8.54
N CYS A 168 -16.10 -12.38 7.37
CA CYS A 168 -15.43 -12.61 6.09
C CYS A 168 -15.02 -11.31 5.38
N ALA A 169 -15.32 -10.14 5.95
CA ALA A 169 -14.97 -8.83 5.39
C ALA A 169 -15.36 -8.67 3.90
N LEU A 170 -16.58 -9.08 3.55
CA LEU A 170 -17.08 -9.13 2.17
C LEU A 170 -17.33 -7.75 1.56
N ALA A 171 -17.69 -6.77 2.39
CA ALA A 171 -17.90 -5.39 1.97
C ALA A 171 -16.57 -4.63 1.87
N THR A 172 -16.55 -3.56 1.08
CA THR A 172 -15.46 -2.58 1.11
C THR A 172 -15.39 -1.94 2.49
N ASP A 173 -14.21 -1.92 3.09
CA ASP A 173 -13.93 -1.24 4.36
C ASP A 173 -12.81 -0.24 4.13
N THR A 174 -13.09 1.03 4.40
CA THR A 174 -12.15 2.16 4.31
C THR A 174 -11.65 2.62 5.69
N THR A 175 -12.11 1.98 6.76
CA THR A 175 -11.98 2.46 8.15
C THR A 175 -11.04 1.62 9.03
N GLY A 176 -10.62 0.43 8.60
CA GLY A 176 -9.96 -0.56 9.47
C GLY A 176 -8.42 -0.58 9.50
N LYS A 177 -7.85 -0.23 10.66
CA LYS A 177 -6.42 -0.29 11.05
C LYS A 177 -5.94 -1.65 11.60
N VAL A 178 -6.73 -2.74 11.51
CA VAL A 178 -6.41 -3.97 12.26
C VAL A 178 -6.11 -5.11 11.30
N HIS A 179 -4.86 -5.56 11.30
CA HIS A 179 -4.44 -6.81 10.67
C HIS A 179 -5.29 -7.97 11.23
N PRO A 180 -5.81 -8.90 10.41
CA PRO A 180 -6.12 -10.22 10.92
C PRO A 180 -4.87 -10.82 11.55
N ARG A 181 -5.04 -11.62 12.62
CA ARG A 181 -3.95 -12.16 13.46
C ARG A 181 -2.86 -12.95 12.71
N THR A 182 -3.02 -13.23 11.41
CA THR A 182 -2.24 -14.22 10.66
C THR A 182 -1.42 -13.65 9.50
N TYR A 183 -1.79 -12.47 8.96
CA TYR A 183 -1.01 -11.79 7.91
C TYR A 183 -0.16 -10.65 8.48
N SER A 184 1.15 -10.89 8.59
CA SER A 184 2.16 -9.92 9.05
C SER A 184 2.90 -9.25 7.89
N GLY A 185 2.28 -9.17 6.71
CA GLY A 185 2.93 -8.63 5.54
C GLY A 185 3.86 -9.58 4.78
N ASP A 186 3.78 -10.86 5.07
CA ASP A 186 4.52 -11.90 4.37
C ASP A 186 3.71 -12.38 3.15
N PRO A 187 4.20 -12.23 1.90
CA PRO A 187 3.50 -12.69 0.70
C PRO A 187 3.12 -14.17 0.77
N ASP A 188 3.88 -15.00 1.48
CA ASP A 188 3.56 -16.41 1.70
C ASP A 188 2.26 -16.60 2.47
N LYS A 189 2.00 -15.72 3.44
CA LYS A 189 0.83 -15.81 4.33
C LYS A 189 -0.43 -15.16 3.75
N LEU A 190 -0.32 -14.49 2.60
CA LEU A 190 -1.44 -13.74 2.03
C LEU A 190 -2.65 -14.64 1.73
N PHE A 191 -2.39 -15.84 1.19
CA PHE A 191 -3.41 -16.81 0.80
C PHE A 191 -3.38 -18.11 1.60
N LYS A 192 -2.36 -18.33 2.45
CA LYS A 192 -2.24 -19.53 3.27
C LYS A 192 -3.08 -19.37 4.55
N PRO A 193 -4.22 -20.08 4.68
CA PRO A 193 -5.04 -20.03 5.88
C PRO A 193 -4.24 -20.59 7.07
N SER A 194 -4.52 -20.09 8.26
CA SER A 194 -3.74 -20.39 9.47
C SER A 194 -4.11 -21.69 10.18
N THR A 195 -5.15 -22.40 9.73
CA THR A 195 -5.66 -23.60 10.40
C THR A 195 -5.40 -24.90 9.62
N SER A 196 -5.47 -26.02 10.34
CA SER A 196 -5.48 -27.40 9.82
C SER A 196 -6.59 -27.68 8.81
N ASP A 197 -7.56 -26.78 8.65
CA ASP A 197 -8.70 -26.96 7.74
C ASP A 197 -8.29 -26.87 6.26
N HIS A 198 -7.22 -26.12 5.93
CA HIS A 198 -6.64 -26.13 4.59
C HIS A 198 -5.86 -27.42 4.28
N ALA A 199 -5.42 -28.16 5.31
CA ALA A 199 -4.78 -29.46 5.12
C ALA A 199 -5.79 -30.57 4.80
N ALA A 200 -7.08 -30.35 5.10
CA ALA A 200 -8.14 -31.27 4.71
C ALA A 200 -8.55 -31.02 3.26
N ALA A 201 -8.68 -32.09 2.46
CA ALA A 201 -9.20 -31.98 1.10
C ALA A 201 -10.57 -31.26 1.08
N ALA A 202 -10.81 -30.44 0.05
CA ALA A 202 -12.10 -29.77 -0.14
C ALA A 202 -13.24 -30.79 -0.15
N ARG A 203 -14.36 -30.46 0.51
CA ARG A 203 -15.50 -31.38 0.66
C ARG A 203 -16.83 -30.69 0.39
N MET A 204 -17.73 -31.47 -0.20
CA MET A 204 -19.17 -31.23 -0.30
C MET A 204 -19.89 -32.47 0.23
N VAL A 205 -20.00 -32.57 1.55
CA VAL A 205 -20.63 -33.70 2.26
C VAL A 205 -21.68 -33.17 3.22
N GLY A 206 -22.55 -34.05 3.72
CA GLY A 206 -23.58 -33.67 4.69
C GLY A 206 -25.00 -33.69 4.16
N THR A 207 -25.92 -33.21 5.00
CA THR A 207 -27.36 -33.11 4.70
C THR A 207 -27.70 -31.89 3.85
N PRO A 208 -27.04 -30.72 3.98
CA PRO A 208 -27.44 -29.55 3.20
C PRO A 208 -27.18 -29.71 1.71
N THR A 209 -28.13 -29.22 0.91
CA THR A 209 -28.09 -29.39 -0.55
C THR A 209 -27.92 -28.07 -1.28
N CYS A 210 -27.14 -28.08 -2.37
CA CYS A 210 -26.91 -26.94 -3.23
C CYS A 210 -26.69 -27.38 -4.68
N ASN A 211 -27.59 -26.97 -5.57
CA ASN A 211 -27.50 -27.32 -7.00
C ASN A 211 -26.49 -26.47 -7.78
N ILE A 212 -26.00 -25.35 -7.23
CA ILE A 212 -24.90 -24.58 -7.82
C ILE A 212 -23.63 -25.46 -7.94
N PHE A 213 -23.44 -26.40 -7.02
CA PHE A 213 -22.28 -27.30 -7.03
C PHE A 213 -22.59 -28.69 -7.59
N LYS A 214 -23.73 -28.85 -8.26
CA LYS A 214 -24.04 -30.09 -8.97
C LYS A 214 -23.50 -29.99 -10.40
N THR A 215 -22.76 -31.00 -10.84
CA THR A 215 -22.23 -31.06 -12.22
C THR A 215 -23.09 -31.90 -13.15
N ALA A 216 -23.83 -32.88 -12.63
CA ALA A 216 -24.84 -33.59 -13.39
C ALA A 216 -26.07 -32.71 -13.74
N ALA A 217 -26.97 -33.24 -14.57
CA ALA A 217 -28.24 -32.59 -14.93
C ALA A 217 -29.05 -32.14 -13.70
N GLY A 218 -29.67 -30.97 -13.80
CA GLY A 218 -30.36 -30.29 -12.69
C GLY A 218 -29.43 -29.49 -11.75
N GLY A 219 -28.19 -29.26 -12.17
CA GLY A 219 -27.24 -28.31 -11.56
C GLY A 219 -27.22 -26.95 -12.26
N LEU A 220 -26.04 -26.33 -12.38
CA LEU A 220 -25.87 -25.07 -13.14
C LEU A 220 -26.27 -25.19 -14.61
N VAL A 221 -26.05 -26.37 -15.21
CA VAL A 221 -26.50 -26.69 -16.56
C VAL A 221 -27.60 -27.74 -16.47
N GLU A 222 -28.83 -27.32 -16.77
CA GLU A 222 -30.05 -28.08 -16.47
C GLU A 222 -30.10 -29.45 -17.16
N THR A 223 -29.92 -29.51 -18.48
CA THR A 223 -30.22 -30.73 -19.25
C THR A 223 -29.02 -31.66 -19.40
N ALA A 224 -27.87 -31.12 -19.80
CA ALA A 224 -26.70 -31.92 -20.15
C ALA A 224 -25.68 -32.05 -19.01
N GLY A 225 -25.88 -31.33 -17.90
CA GLY A 225 -24.85 -31.12 -16.91
C GLY A 225 -23.64 -30.34 -17.46
N ASN A 226 -22.66 -30.12 -16.61
CA ASN A 226 -21.42 -29.46 -16.97
C ASN A 226 -20.63 -30.36 -17.94
N GLN A 227 -20.05 -29.75 -18.99
CA GLN A 227 -19.21 -30.45 -19.97
C GLN A 227 -17.72 -30.36 -19.64
N LYS A 228 -17.36 -29.54 -18.65
CA LYS A 228 -15.99 -29.31 -18.16
C LYS A 228 -16.03 -28.96 -16.68
N ASP A 229 -14.89 -29.11 -16.02
CA ASP A 229 -14.68 -28.60 -14.67
C ASP A 229 -14.96 -27.10 -14.61
N ILE A 230 -15.54 -26.66 -13.49
CA ILE A 230 -15.85 -25.25 -13.25
C ILE A 230 -14.91 -24.71 -12.17
N THR A 231 -14.14 -23.70 -12.55
CA THR A 231 -13.21 -23.02 -11.65
C THR A 231 -13.86 -21.77 -11.05
N MET A 232 -13.83 -21.65 -9.72
CA MET A 232 -14.52 -20.63 -8.93
C MET A 232 -13.55 -19.97 -7.93
N ALA A 233 -14.02 -18.95 -7.20
CA ALA A 233 -13.28 -18.31 -6.10
C ALA A 233 -11.85 -17.91 -6.49
N ALA A 234 -11.70 -17.10 -7.54
CA ALA A 234 -10.39 -16.68 -8.06
C ALA A 234 -9.42 -17.82 -8.48
N GLY A 235 -9.96 -19.00 -8.79
CA GLY A 235 -9.14 -20.18 -9.11
C GLY A 235 -8.86 -21.09 -7.92
N TYR A 236 -9.34 -20.72 -6.73
CA TYR A 236 -9.14 -21.52 -5.52
C TYR A 236 -9.94 -22.82 -5.54
N LEU A 237 -11.16 -22.82 -6.09
CA LEU A 237 -12.00 -24.01 -6.12
C LEU A 237 -12.20 -24.53 -7.54
N THR A 238 -12.19 -25.84 -7.70
CA THR A 238 -12.52 -26.53 -8.94
C THR A 238 -13.59 -27.57 -8.66
N LEU A 239 -14.76 -27.36 -9.24
CA LEU A 239 -15.85 -28.32 -9.26
C LEU A 239 -15.61 -29.31 -10.40
N ILE A 240 -15.45 -30.58 -10.06
CA ILE A 240 -15.01 -31.65 -10.95
C ILE A 240 -16.22 -32.29 -11.63
N GLN A 241 -16.22 -32.27 -12.97
CA GLN A 241 -17.33 -32.72 -13.78
C GLN A 241 -17.58 -34.23 -13.70
N SER A 242 -16.51 -35.02 -13.52
CA SER A 242 -16.60 -36.47 -13.64
C SER A 242 -17.21 -37.17 -12.42
N ASP A 243 -17.21 -36.54 -11.25
CA ASP A 243 -17.57 -37.19 -9.98
C ASP A 243 -18.35 -36.31 -8.99
N ASP A 244 -18.84 -35.15 -9.43
CA ASP A 244 -19.56 -34.18 -8.57
C ASP A 244 -18.76 -33.79 -7.31
N SER A 245 -17.42 -33.91 -7.33
CA SER A 245 -16.55 -33.51 -6.23
C SER A 245 -16.02 -32.09 -6.39
N ILE A 246 -15.46 -31.52 -5.32
CA ILE A 246 -14.76 -30.25 -5.37
C ILE A 246 -13.33 -30.43 -4.88
N LYS A 247 -12.41 -29.70 -5.48
CA LYS A 247 -11.01 -29.60 -5.03
C LYS A 247 -10.70 -28.14 -4.76
N HIS A 248 -9.75 -27.89 -3.87
CA HIS A 248 -9.17 -26.58 -3.69
C HIS A 248 -7.72 -26.57 -4.17
N ALA A 249 -7.23 -25.42 -4.62
CA ALA A 249 -5.83 -25.21 -4.93
C ALA A 249 -4.98 -25.35 -3.65
N THR A 250 -3.75 -25.82 -3.82
CA THR A 250 -2.72 -25.84 -2.76
C THR A 250 -1.76 -24.68 -2.95
N PHE A 251 -1.28 -24.11 -1.85
CA PHE A 251 -0.29 -23.03 -1.89
C PHE A 251 1.09 -23.55 -1.53
N GLY A 252 1.99 -23.61 -2.52
CA GLY A 252 3.42 -23.88 -2.30
C GLY A 252 4.12 -22.71 -1.60
N THR A 253 5.42 -22.84 -1.35
CA THR A 253 6.26 -21.69 -0.97
C THR A 253 6.22 -20.63 -2.06
N PHE A 254 6.11 -19.36 -1.68
CA PHE A 254 6.10 -18.25 -2.61
C PHE A 254 7.43 -18.16 -3.34
N ASP A 255 7.37 -18.18 -4.67
CA ASP A 255 8.47 -17.88 -5.57
C ASP A 255 7.99 -16.83 -6.57
N ALA A 256 8.66 -15.69 -6.69
CA ALA A 256 8.21 -14.61 -7.55
C ALA A 256 8.28 -14.94 -9.07
N ALA A 257 9.02 -15.97 -9.46
CA ALA A 257 9.22 -16.39 -10.84
C ALA A 257 8.36 -17.60 -11.24
N ASP A 258 7.89 -18.38 -10.27
CA ASP A 258 7.09 -19.59 -10.51
C ASP A 258 5.82 -19.59 -9.67
N ALA A 259 4.67 -19.72 -10.34
CA ALA A 259 3.39 -19.83 -9.68
C ALA A 259 3.21 -21.17 -8.96
N GLY A 260 3.94 -22.22 -9.39
CA GLY A 260 3.74 -23.58 -8.91
C GLY A 260 2.27 -24.00 -9.04
N THR A 261 1.67 -24.39 -7.92
CA THR A 261 0.24 -24.76 -7.84
C THR A 261 -0.69 -23.59 -7.49
N THR A 262 -0.16 -22.39 -7.27
CA THR A 262 -0.95 -21.22 -6.88
C THR A 262 -1.77 -20.73 -8.07
N PRO A 263 -3.08 -20.43 -7.90
CA PRO A 263 -3.89 -19.88 -8.98
C PRO A 263 -3.29 -18.60 -9.56
N LYS A 264 -3.30 -18.46 -10.89
CA LYS A 264 -2.63 -17.38 -11.63
C LYS A 264 -2.87 -15.99 -11.06
N ASP A 265 -4.12 -15.62 -10.81
CA ASP A 265 -4.49 -14.28 -10.32
C ASP A 265 -4.04 -14.07 -8.86
N MET A 266 -4.11 -15.11 -8.04
CA MET A 266 -3.60 -15.09 -6.67
C MET A 266 -2.07 -14.95 -6.65
N HIS A 267 -1.38 -15.71 -7.48
CA HIS A 267 0.07 -15.62 -7.62
C HIS A 267 0.50 -14.21 -8.08
N ALA A 268 -0.18 -13.64 -9.08
CA ALA A 268 0.06 -12.27 -9.53
C ALA A 268 -0.13 -11.24 -8.39
N ALA A 269 -1.13 -11.45 -7.52
CA ALA A 269 -1.32 -10.62 -6.33
C ALA A 269 -0.18 -10.78 -5.31
N GLN A 270 0.33 -11.99 -5.05
CA GLN A 270 1.51 -12.20 -4.19
C GLN A 270 2.74 -11.49 -4.74
N VAL A 271 3.01 -11.64 -6.05
CA VAL A 271 4.14 -10.99 -6.73
C VAL A 271 4.05 -9.48 -6.64
N ALA A 272 2.87 -8.91 -6.88
CA ALA A 272 2.68 -7.46 -6.82
C ALA A 272 2.87 -6.93 -5.39
N GLN A 273 2.34 -7.64 -4.38
CA GLN A 273 2.57 -7.31 -2.97
C GLN A 273 4.05 -7.40 -2.58
N HIS A 274 4.75 -8.46 -3.01
CA HIS A 274 6.18 -8.60 -2.78
C HIS A 274 6.96 -7.42 -3.38
N LYS A 275 6.72 -7.09 -4.65
CA LYS A 275 7.38 -5.96 -5.35
C LYS A 275 7.13 -4.63 -4.65
N TRP A 276 5.90 -4.39 -4.17
CA TRP A 276 5.59 -3.19 -3.39
C TRP A 276 6.39 -3.15 -2.09
N ARG A 277 6.40 -4.25 -1.33
CA ARG A 277 7.09 -4.36 -0.04
C ARG A 277 8.59 -4.20 -0.12
N THR A 278 9.19 -4.68 -1.22
CA THR A 278 10.62 -4.52 -1.49
C THR A 278 10.93 -3.26 -2.28
N SER A 279 9.95 -2.36 -2.48
CA SER A 279 10.18 -1.14 -3.25
C SER A 279 11.10 -0.18 -2.51
N GLY A 280 11.93 0.52 -3.30
CA GLY A 280 12.78 1.59 -2.78
C GLY A 280 12.00 2.67 -2.03
N LEU A 281 10.72 2.88 -2.38
CA LEU A 281 9.86 3.84 -1.70
C LEU A 281 9.65 3.47 -0.23
N LEU A 282 9.30 2.21 0.07
CA LEU A 282 9.13 1.76 1.45
C LEU A 282 10.45 1.61 2.22
N THR A 283 11.53 1.24 1.54
CA THR A 283 12.82 1.02 2.21
C THR A 283 13.62 2.30 2.45
N ALA A 284 13.48 3.31 1.58
CA ALA A 284 14.24 4.56 1.64
C ALA A 284 13.51 5.71 2.34
N ALA A 285 12.18 5.69 2.40
CA ALA A 285 11.39 6.74 3.04
C ALA A 285 11.39 6.66 4.58
N LYS A 286 12.51 6.31 5.21
CA LYS A 286 12.63 6.42 6.66
C LYS A 286 12.84 7.88 7.02
N LYS A 287 12.08 8.34 8.02
CA LYS A 287 12.30 9.66 8.63
C LYS A 287 13.72 9.71 9.19
N ILE A 288 14.47 10.74 8.81
CA ILE A 288 15.79 11.00 9.36
C ILE A 288 15.60 11.35 10.83
N ASP A 289 16.30 10.62 11.69
CA ASP A 289 16.53 11.06 13.06
C ASP A 289 17.63 12.14 13.03
N PRO A 290 17.34 13.40 13.42
CA PRO A 290 18.30 14.49 13.42
C PRO A 290 19.56 14.23 14.26
N ASP A 291 19.48 13.33 15.25
CA ASP A 291 20.60 12.93 16.11
C ASP A 291 21.34 11.70 15.56
N SER A 292 20.96 11.17 14.40
CA SER A 292 21.56 9.96 13.83
C SER A 292 23.00 10.18 13.36
N ALA A 293 23.89 9.30 13.83
CA ALA A 293 25.25 9.20 13.33
C ALA A 293 25.31 8.90 11.81
N ASP A 294 24.23 8.39 11.22
CA ASP A 294 24.17 8.12 9.77
C ASP A 294 24.31 9.38 8.91
N ILE A 295 24.04 10.56 9.48
CA ILE A 295 24.25 11.84 8.81
C ILE A 295 25.75 12.06 8.58
N THR A 296 26.57 11.85 9.61
CA THR A 296 28.02 12.12 9.60
C THR A 296 28.85 11.02 8.97
N THR A 297 28.27 9.84 8.73
CA THR A 297 28.94 8.73 8.03
C THR A 297 28.72 8.72 6.52
N SER A 298 27.80 9.53 5.99
CA SER A 298 27.53 9.62 4.55
C SER A 298 28.74 10.15 3.74
N THR A 299 28.89 9.66 2.51
CA THR A 299 29.97 10.07 1.60
C THR A 299 29.88 11.56 1.25
N GLU A 300 28.67 12.09 1.12
CA GLU A 300 28.39 13.49 0.84
C GLU A 300 28.78 14.39 2.01
N PHE A 301 28.48 13.98 3.25
CA PHE A 301 28.96 14.67 4.45
C PHE A 301 30.49 14.66 4.49
N LYS A 302 31.12 13.50 4.32
CA LYS A 302 32.59 13.37 4.35
C LYS A 302 33.27 14.18 3.25
N THR A 303 32.68 14.22 2.05
CA THR A 303 33.14 15.08 0.95
C THR A 303 33.04 16.55 1.31
N ALA A 304 31.93 16.97 1.92
CA ALA A 304 31.76 18.35 2.37
C ALA A 304 32.73 18.72 3.50
N VAL A 305 33.05 17.80 4.42
CA VAL A 305 34.09 18.02 5.45
C VAL A 305 35.45 18.26 4.78
N LYS A 306 35.83 17.43 3.81
CA LYS A 306 37.06 17.61 3.04
C LYS A 306 37.13 19.00 2.37
N ILE A 307 36.04 19.41 1.71
CA ILE A 307 35.98 20.70 1.01
C ILE A 307 35.98 21.90 1.97
N PHE A 308 35.12 21.91 2.99
CA PHE A 308 34.89 23.12 3.80
C PHE A 308 35.76 23.23 5.05
N PHE A 309 36.19 22.10 5.63
CA PHE A 309 37.07 22.10 6.79
C PHE A 309 38.54 21.95 6.40
N LEU A 310 38.84 20.99 5.52
CA LEU A 310 40.23 20.73 5.10
C LEU A 310 40.68 21.61 3.93
N LYS A 311 39.73 22.28 3.25
CA LYS A 311 39.99 23.10 2.05
C LYS A 311 40.61 22.30 0.90
N GLU A 312 40.29 21.01 0.85
CA GLU A 312 40.75 20.08 -0.18
C GLU A 312 39.63 19.85 -1.19
N ALA A 313 39.95 19.99 -2.48
CA ALA A 313 39.00 19.74 -3.54
C ALA A 313 38.81 18.23 -3.81
N GLY A 314 37.73 17.90 -4.50
CA GLY A 314 37.44 16.54 -4.96
C GLY A 314 36.56 15.73 -4.02
N HIS A 315 36.17 14.55 -4.49
CA HIS A 315 35.32 13.63 -3.74
C HIS A 315 36.11 12.97 -2.59
N TYR A 316 35.40 12.50 -1.57
CA TYR A 316 35.98 11.68 -0.51
C TYR A 316 36.42 10.31 -1.05
N ASP A 317 37.66 9.93 -0.78
CA ASP A 317 38.19 8.58 -1.00
C ASP A 317 38.63 7.98 0.35
N ALA A 318 38.01 6.87 0.73
CA ALA A 318 38.30 6.19 1.99
C ALA A 318 39.77 5.71 2.10
N LYS A 319 40.46 5.46 0.98
CA LYS A 319 41.85 5.00 1.00
C LYS A 319 42.84 6.11 1.35
N THR A 320 42.54 7.34 0.98
CA THR A 320 43.48 8.47 1.13
C THR A 320 43.04 9.46 2.20
N ASP A 321 41.73 9.67 2.36
CA ASP A 321 41.20 10.80 3.12
C ASP A 321 40.65 10.40 4.49
N GLN A 322 40.45 9.09 4.73
CA GLN A 322 39.70 8.62 5.89
C GLN A 322 40.25 9.14 7.22
N THR A 323 41.57 9.05 7.42
CA THR A 323 42.20 9.44 8.69
C THR A 323 42.03 10.94 8.97
N THR A 324 42.26 11.81 7.98
CA THR A 324 42.18 13.26 8.13
C THR A 324 40.74 13.75 8.25
N VAL A 325 39.83 13.17 7.46
CA VAL A 325 38.40 13.48 7.51
C VAL A 325 37.79 13.03 8.85
N ASP A 326 38.03 11.78 9.28
CA ASP A 326 37.47 11.29 10.54
C ASP A 326 38.00 12.09 11.75
N ALA A 327 39.24 12.59 11.71
CA ALA A 327 39.78 13.50 12.72
C ALA A 327 39.04 14.84 12.74
N ALA A 328 38.83 15.48 11.58
CA ALA A 328 38.06 16.73 11.49
C ALA A 328 36.60 16.54 11.96
N ILE A 329 36.00 15.38 11.66
CA ILE A 329 34.67 15.04 12.15
C ILE A 329 34.65 15.01 13.67
N LYS A 330 35.62 14.34 14.29
CA LYS A 330 35.73 14.26 15.75
C LYS A 330 35.93 15.63 16.39
N ASP A 331 36.79 16.47 15.81
CA ASP A 331 37.13 17.78 16.37
C ASP A 331 35.96 18.77 16.35
N HIS A 332 35.01 18.59 15.41
CA HIS A 332 33.91 19.52 15.22
C HIS A 332 32.54 18.98 15.62
N TYR A 333 32.27 17.68 15.44
CA TYR A 333 30.94 17.09 15.57
C TYR A 333 30.79 16.07 16.72
N ALA A 334 31.86 15.78 17.48
CA ALA A 334 31.75 14.93 18.67
C ALA A 334 30.78 15.53 19.71
N THR A 335 30.22 14.69 20.58
CA THR A 335 29.09 15.04 21.48
C THR A 335 29.33 16.26 22.37
N ASP A 336 30.57 16.52 22.76
CA ASP A 336 30.98 17.68 23.57
C ASP A 336 31.10 18.98 22.76
N LYS A 337 31.20 18.89 21.42
CA LYS A 337 31.45 20.01 20.52
C LYS A 337 30.19 20.80 20.20
N ASP A 338 30.39 22.05 19.79
CA ASP A 338 29.32 23.00 19.47
C ASP A 338 28.52 22.62 18.22
N LEU A 339 29.11 21.84 17.31
CA LEU A 339 28.44 21.35 16.12
C LEU A 339 27.96 19.90 16.27
N SER A 340 27.96 19.35 17.50
CA SER A 340 27.28 18.07 17.72
C SER A 340 25.84 18.14 17.22
N LEU A 341 25.38 17.06 16.58
CA LEU A 341 24.05 16.97 15.98
C LEU A 341 22.96 17.46 16.94
N LYS A 342 23.01 16.97 18.19
CA LYS A 342 22.07 17.32 19.25
C LYS A 342 22.05 18.81 19.59
N LYS A 343 23.20 19.48 19.67
CA LYS A 343 23.26 20.93 19.94
C LYS A 343 22.75 21.72 18.76
N VAL A 344 23.22 21.41 17.55
CA VAL A 344 22.76 22.08 16.32
C VAL A 344 21.25 21.95 16.17
N TRP A 345 20.71 20.75 16.39
CA TRP A 345 19.28 20.49 16.30
C TRP A 345 18.47 21.29 17.32
N LYS A 346 18.93 21.32 18.59
CA LYS A 346 18.29 22.12 19.64
C LYS A 346 18.28 23.60 19.28
N GLU A 347 19.42 24.16 18.88
CA GLU A 347 19.52 25.57 18.50
C GLU A 347 18.65 25.92 17.28
N MET A 348 18.57 25.00 16.31
CA MET A 348 17.73 25.16 15.13
C MET A 348 16.23 25.13 15.47
N GLN A 349 15.81 24.37 16.47
CA GLN A 349 14.42 24.36 16.96
C GLN A 349 14.02 25.65 17.68
N GLU A 350 14.96 26.30 18.35
CA GLU A 350 14.76 27.56 19.07
C GLU A 350 14.87 28.79 18.14
N ALA A 351 15.46 28.64 16.96
CA ALA A 351 15.63 29.71 16.00
C ALA A 351 14.30 30.19 15.39
N THR A 352 14.18 31.51 15.24
CA THR A 352 12.98 32.19 14.74
C THR A 352 13.18 32.74 13.33
N ILE A 353 12.07 32.93 12.63
CA ILE A 353 12.00 33.60 11.34
C ILE A 353 11.36 34.97 11.57
N PRO A 354 11.98 36.07 11.11
CA PRO A 354 11.40 37.40 11.17
C PRO A 354 10.00 37.44 10.56
N LYS A 355 9.06 38.12 11.22
CA LYS A 355 7.64 38.19 10.82
C LYS A 355 7.45 38.67 9.38
N GLU A 356 8.32 39.58 8.92
CA GLU A 356 8.30 40.18 7.59
C GLU A 356 8.48 39.14 6.48
N LEU A 357 9.11 38.00 6.79
CA LEU A 357 9.35 36.90 5.87
C LEU A 357 8.28 35.80 5.94
N VAL A 358 7.40 35.84 6.95
CA VAL A 358 6.36 34.82 7.18
C VAL A 358 5.01 35.26 6.60
N SER A 359 4.64 36.54 6.78
CA SER A 359 3.46 37.13 6.17
C SER A 359 3.60 38.66 6.10
N PRO A 360 3.56 39.27 4.90
CA PRO A 360 3.71 40.73 4.75
C PRO A 360 2.60 41.56 5.43
N THR A 361 1.49 40.92 5.82
CA THR A 361 0.26 41.57 6.30
C THR A 361 -0.12 41.22 7.73
N ALA A 362 0.63 40.35 8.43
CA ALA A 362 0.21 39.85 9.74
C ALA A 362 0.88 40.58 10.91
N GLN A 363 0.09 40.96 11.93
CA GLN A 363 0.53 41.30 13.29
C GLN A 363 1.05 40.08 14.09
N GLU A 364 1.56 39.05 13.41
CA GLU A 364 1.99 37.79 14.04
C GLU A 364 3.42 37.89 14.60
N ASP A 365 3.66 37.21 15.71
CA ASP A 365 4.97 37.06 16.33
C ASP A 365 5.96 36.30 15.41
N PRO A 366 7.28 36.50 15.57
CA PRO A 366 8.29 35.70 14.88
C PRO A 366 8.01 34.20 15.04
N LYS A 367 8.00 33.47 13.92
CA LYS A 367 7.64 32.05 13.91
C LYS A 367 8.88 31.18 14.08
N LEU A 368 8.78 30.11 14.87
CA LEU A 368 9.87 29.13 14.97
C LEU A 368 10.13 28.46 13.61
N ILE A 369 11.40 28.30 13.24
CA ILE A 369 11.81 27.61 12.00
C ILE A 369 11.14 26.22 11.92
N PHE A 370 11.11 25.50 13.05
CA PHE A 370 10.56 24.15 13.10
C PHE A 370 9.05 24.08 12.79
N GLN A 371 8.30 25.14 13.10
CA GLN A 371 6.83 25.22 12.92
C GLN A 371 6.41 25.71 11.52
N THR A 372 7.38 26.06 10.67
CA THR A 372 7.12 26.63 9.35
C THR A 372 6.99 25.53 8.30
N ASN A 373 6.04 25.65 7.36
CA ASN A 373 5.80 24.61 6.34
C ASN A 373 6.83 24.68 5.20
N THR A 374 6.99 23.58 4.45
CA THR A 374 8.01 23.43 3.39
C THR A 374 7.97 24.56 2.36
N LYS A 375 6.79 24.95 1.85
CA LYS A 375 6.64 26.02 0.85
C LYS A 375 7.10 27.38 1.38
N GLN A 376 6.76 27.69 2.63
CA GLN A 376 7.24 28.91 3.28
C GLN A 376 8.76 28.88 3.46
N LEU A 377 9.30 27.75 3.93
CA LEU A 377 10.75 27.58 4.12
C LEU A 377 11.54 27.78 2.80
N GLU A 378 11.03 27.30 1.66
CA GLU A 378 11.68 27.55 0.36
C GLU A 378 11.77 29.03 0.00
N LEU A 379 10.67 29.78 0.18
CA LEU A 379 10.64 31.22 -0.08
C LEU A 379 11.57 31.99 0.86
N ILE A 380 11.61 31.58 2.12
CA ILE A 380 12.47 32.18 3.15
C ILE A 380 13.95 31.91 2.84
N LEU A 381 14.29 30.69 2.42
CA LEU A 381 15.65 30.36 2.00
C LEU A 381 16.07 31.18 0.79
N LEU A 382 15.20 31.34 -0.21
CA LEU A 382 15.45 32.19 -1.38
C LEU A 382 15.71 33.65 -0.96
N HIS A 383 14.95 34.17 0.00
CA HIS A 383 15.18 35.52 0.54
C HIS A 383 16.58 35.65 1.17
N TYR A 384 16.99 34.69 2.02
CA TYR A 384 18.33 34.71 2.63
C TYR A 384 19.45 34.60 1.59
N GLN A 385 19.26 33.79 0.54
CA GLN A 385 20.22 33.68 -0.57
C GLN A 385 20.34 35.00 -1.34
N ALA A 386 19.22 35.65 -1.65
CA ALA A 386 19.22 36.95 -2.30
C ALA A 386 19.90 38.02 -1.43
N LYS A 387 19.62 38.03 -0.12
CA LYS A 387 20.28 38.93 0.84
C LYS A 387 21.80 38.75 0.84
N ALA A 388 22.29 37.51 0.92
CA ALA A 388 23.72 37.22 0.88
C ALA A 388 24.38 37.68 -0.44
N ALA A 389 23.68 37.54 -1.57
CA ALA A 389 24.17 38.04 -2.85
C ALA A 389 24.27 39.58 -2.89
N PHE A 390 23.27 40.29 -2.35
CA PHE A 390 23.32 41.75 -2.24
C PHE A 390 24.43 42.24 -1.29
N GLU A 391 24.62 41.59 -0.15
CA GLU A 391 25.71 41.90 0.80
C GLU A 391 27.09 41.72 0.13
N LEU A 392 27.28 40.69 -0.69
CA LEU A 392 28.51 40.48 -1.46
C LEU A 392 28.75 41.57 -2.50
N LEU A 393 27.71 41.99 -3.24
CA LEU A 393 27.81 43.10 -4.20
C LEU A 393 28.23 44.40 -3.50
N GLU A 394 27.62 44.70 -2.35
CA GLU A 394 27.96 45.90 -1.56
C GLU A 394 29.41 45.86 -1.07
N GLN A 395 29.91 44.70 -0.62
CA GLN A 395 31.31 44.54 -0.23
C GLN A 395 32.28 44.69 -1.41
N GLN A 396 31.94 44.15 -2.59
CA GLN A 396 32.75 44.32 -3.79
C GLN A 396 32.85 45.79 -4.20
N ASP A 397 31.76 46.54 -4.11
CA ASP A 397 31.77 47.96 -4.47
C ASP A 397 32.57 48.80 -3.46
N LYS A 398 32.49 48.49 -2.16
CA LYS A 398 33.36 49.11 -1.14
C LYS A 398 34.84 48.85 -1.41
N LEU A 399 35.19 47.62 -1.81
CA LEU A 399 36.57 47.26 -2.17
C LEU A 399 37.06 48.02 -3.40
N LYS A 400 36.24 48.16 -4.45
CA LYS A 400 36.59 48.95 -5.64
C LYS A 400 36.84 50.42 -5.30
N ILE A 401 35.98 51.02 -4.47
CA ILE A 401 36.13 52.42 -4.05
C ILE A 401 37.44 52.61 -3.26
N LEU A 402 37.78 51.67 -2.37
CA LEU A 402 39.03 51.70 -1.61
C LEU A 402 40.28 51.48 -2.49
N GLN A 403 40.17 50.72 -3.57
CA GLN A 403 41.24 50.51 -4.53
C GLN A 403 41.44 51.71 -5.48
N GLN A 404 40.41 52.53 -5.69
CA GLN A 404 40.49 53.76 -6.50
C GLN A 404 40.98 54.97 -5.71
N SER A 405 41.02 54.89 -4.37
CA SER A 405 41.50 55.96 -3.48
C SER A 405 42.93 55.76 -2.98
N GLN A 406 43.61 54.69 -3.43
CA GLN A 406 45.06 54.48 -3.32
C GLN A 406 45.71 54.77 -4.66
#